data_AF-A0A937ZC69-F1
#
_entry.id   AF-A0A937ZC69-F1
#
_cell.length_a   1.000
_cell.length_b   1.000
_cell.length_c   1.000
_cell.angle_alpha   90.00
_cell.angle_beta   90.00
_cell.angle_gamma   90.00
#
_symmetry.space_group_name_H-M   'P 1'
#
loop_
_entity.id
_entity.type
_entity.pdbx_description
1 polymer ?
#
loop_
_entity_poly.entity_id
_entity_poly.type
_entity_poly.pdbx_seq_one_letter_code
_entity_poly.pdbx_strand_id
1 'polypeptide(L)'
;MRHASRLLATWLGAALLAVAPAFAAEAPPLPQFVDETASAGLDGTYAGGWQYMVGGGAAVFDCSGDGFPDLMLAGGEEKARLFVNRSAVGGPLAFERQASGLEIEAITGAYPIDIDSDGVMDVVLLRVGENLLMRGKGDCRFEEANAAWGFDGGDA
;
A
#
# COMPACT_ATOMS: atom_id res chain seq x y z
N MET A 1 97.31 7.62 19.52
CA MET A 1 97.54 7.73 18.06
C MET A 1 96.46 6.95 17.33
N ARG A 2 95.97 7.54 16.22
CA ARG A 2 95.10 7.00 15.16
C ARG A 2 93.66 7.54 15.17
N HIS A 3 93.48 8.47 14.22
CA HIS A 3 92.25 9.05 13.72
C HIS A 3 91.30 8.02 13.11
N ALA A 4 90.00 8.24 13.25
CA ALA A 4 88.95 7.74 12.37
C ALA A 4 87.84 8.80 12.36
N SER A 5 87.94 9.80 11.49
CA SER A 5 87.28 9.91 10.17
C SER A 5 85.75 9.80 10.25
N ARG A 6 85.11 10.96 10.06
CA ARG A 6 83.66 11.15 9.89
C ARG A 6 83.23 10.64 8.51
N LEU A 7 82.15 9.87 8.44
CA LEU A 7 81.36 9.72 7.23
C LEU A 7 79.89 9.97 7.61
N LEU A 8 79.38 11.14 7.23
CA LEU A 8 77.95 11.43 7.22
C LEU A 8 77.31 10.56 6.14
N ALA A 9 76.48 9.61 6.52
CA ALA A 9 75.56 8.95 5.60
C ALA A 9 74.33 9.84 5.43
N THR A 10 74.22 10.55 4.31
CA THR A 10 73.01 11.24 3.88
C THR A 10 71.97 10.18 3.47
N TRP A 11 70.94 9.99 4.30
CA TRP A 11 69.78 9.20 3.95
C TRP A 11 68.87 10.02 3.03
N LEU A 12 68.85 9.73 1.72
CA LEU A 12 67.74 10.14 0.85
C LEU A 12 66.55 9.21 1.14
N GLY A 13 65.62 9.67 1.97
CA GLY A 13 64.32 9.04 2.11
C GLY A 13 63.49 9.29 0.86
N ALA A 14 63.34 8.29 0.00
CA ALA A 14 62.35 8.32 -1.07
C ALA A 14 60.98 8.03 -0.46
N ALA A 15 60.15 9.07 -0.29
CA ALA A 15 58.76 8.90 0.09
C ALA A 15 57.98 8.36 -1.12
N LEU A 16 57.63 7.06 -1.12
CA LEU A 16 56.61 6.55 -2.03
C LEU A 16 55.25 7.11 -1.59
N LEU A 17 54.71 8.06 -2.35
CA LEU A 17 53.29 8.39 -2.27
C LEU A 17 52.49 7.22 -2.85
N ALA A 18 51.89 6.41 -1.98
CA ALA A 18 50.85 5.47 -2.38
C ALA A 18 49.60 6.27 -2.75
N VAL A 19 49.32 6.40 -4.05
CA VAL A 19 48.03 6.89 -4.53
C VAL A 19 47.03 5.75 -4.38
N ALA A 20 46.27 5.75 -3.27
CA ALA A 20 45.11 4.89 -3.17
C ALA A 20 44.05 5.38 -4.17
N PRO A 21 43.45 4.50 -4.98
CA PRO A 21 42.33 4.92 -5.82
C PRO A 21 41.20 5.38 -4.89
N ALA A 22 40.75 6.61 -5.10
CA ALA A 22 39.50 7.07 -4.49
C ALA A 22 38.39 6.18 -5.06
N PHE A 23 37.87 5.25 -4.26
CA PHE A 23 36.62 4.59 -4.57
C PHE A 23 35.55 5.68 -4.59
N ALA A 24 35.12 6.07 -5.79
CA ALA A 24 33.93 6.88 -5.93
C ALA A 24 32.78 6.07 -5.30
N ALA A 25 32.15 6.62 -4.27
CA ALA A 25 30.96 6.02 -3.69
C ALA A 25 29.91 5.92 -4.80
N GLU A 26 29.45 4.70 -5.09
CA GLU A 26 28.39 4.49 -6.06
C GLU A 26 27.12 5.17 -5.54
N ALA A 27 26.52 6.02 -6.38
CA ALA A 27 25.29 6.70 -6.01
C ALA A 27 24.21 5.64 -5.70
N PRO A 28 23.39 5.84 -4.65
CA PRO A 28 22.34 4.89 -4.34
C PRO A 28 21.40 4.75 -5.54
N PRO A 29 20.90 3.54 -5.83
CA PRO A 29 19.97 3.35 -6.94
C PRO A 29 18.75 4.25 -6.75
N LEU A 30 18.39 4.98 -7.82
CA LEU A 30 17.19 5.81 -7.81
C LEU A 30 15.96 4.90 -7.91
N PRO A 31 14.93 5.10 -7.07
CA PRO A 31 13.69 4.35 -7.19
C PRO A 31 13.03 4.65 -8.53
N GLN A 32 12.64 3.60 -9.25
CA GLN A 32 11.85 3.69 -10.47
C GLN A 32 10.40 3.33 -10.14
N PHE A 33 9.47 4.20 -10.53
CA PHE A 33 8.05 3.91 -10.46
C PHE A 33 7.58 3.34 -11.79
N VAL A 34 6.90 2.21 -11.74
CA VAL A 34 6.31 1.53 -12.90
C VAL A 34 4.81 1.44 -12.65
N ASP A 35 4.01 1.76 -13.67
CA ASP A 35 2.57 1.53 -13.61
C ASP A 35 2.30 0.04 -13.78
N GLU A 36 1.77 -0.59 -12.73
CA GLU A 36 1.37 -1.99 -12.72
C GLU A 36 -0.16 -2.18 -12.63
N THR A 37 -0.96 -1.12 -12.75
CA THR A 37 -2.41 -1.18 -12.45
C THR A 37 -3.10 -2.28 -13.24
N ALA A 38 -2.99 -2.25 -14.57
CA ALA A 38 -3.63 -3.22 -15.44
C ALA A 38 -2.98 -4.62 -15.35
N SER A 39 -1.64 -4.69 -15.23
CA SER A 39 -0.94 -5.98 -15.12
C SER A 39 -1.22 -6.69 -13.80
N ALA A 40 -1.52 -5.94 -12.75
CA ALA A 40 -1.90 -6.46 -11.44
C ALA A 40 -3.36 -6.92 -11.39
N GLY A 41 -4.15 -6.74 -12.45
CA GLY A 41 -5.56 -7.11 -12.47
C GLY A 41 -6.48 -6.08 -11.79
N LEU A 42 -5.96 -4.89 -11.47
CA LEU A 42 -6.76 -3.80 -10.93
C LEU A 42 -7.42 -3.03 -12.06
N ASP A 43 -8.71 -2.73 -11.85
CA ASP A 43 -9.49 -1.87 -12.70
C ASP A 43 -10.46 -1.07 -11.82
N GLY A 44 -11.06 -0.02 -12.38
CA GLY A 44 -11.96 0.82 -11.62
C GLY A 44 -12.09 2.18 -12.25
N THR A 45 -13.31 2.68 -12.24
CA THR A 45 -13.57 4.08 -12.55
C THR A 45 -14.36 4.62 -11.39
N TYR A 46 -13.84 5.66 -10.76
CA TYR A 46 -14.62 6.46 -9.85
C TYR A 46 -15.33 7.53 -10.69
N ALA A 47 -16.65 7.44 -10.77
CA ALA A 47 -17.44 8.29 -11.65
C ALA A 47 -18.50 9.09 -10.89
N GLY A 48 -19.04 10.11 -11.55
CA GLY A 48 -20.24 10.78 -11.12
C GLY A 48 -20.19 12.29 -11.27
N GLY A 49 -21.32 12.93 -10.96
CA GLY A 49 -21.50 14.37 -11.01
C GLY A 49 -20.80 15.14 -9.87
N TRP A 50 -21.29 16.35 -9.61
CA TRP A 50 -20.70 17.28 -8.63
C TRP A 50 -20.57 16.69 -7.22
N GLN A 51 -21.51 15.83 -6.81
CA GLN A 51 -21.48 15.16 -5.49
C GLN A 51 -20.25 14.25 -5.31
N TYR A 52 -19.64 13.82 -6.41
CA TYR A 52 -18.49 12.92 -6.42
C TYR A 52 -17.19 13.65 -6.76
N MET A 53 -17.20 14.97 -7.03
CA MET A 53 -16.02 15.67 -7.56
C MET A 53 -14.79 15.68 -6.64
N VAL A 54 -14.98 15.42 -5.34
CA VAL A 54 -13.92 15.39 -4.33
C VAL A 54 -13.05 14.13 -4.41
N GLY A 55 -13.37 13.20 -5.32
CA GLY A 55 -12.67 11.94 -5.50
C GLY A 55 -13.23 10.83 -4.62
N GLY A 56 -12.77 9.61 -4.88
CA GLY A 56 -13.11 8.41 -4.11
C GLY A 56 -12.03 8.02 -3.11
N GLY A 57 -12.36 7.07 -2.25
CA GLY A 57 -11.43 6.43 -1.32
C GLY A 57 -11.01 5.04 -1.77
N ALA A 58 -9.89 4.58 -1.19
CA ALA A 58 -9.49 3.19 -1.16
C ALA A 58 -9.39 2.74 0.29
N ALA A 59 -9.77 1.50 0.57
CA ALA A 59 -9.57 0.85 1.85
C ALA A 59 -8.70 -0.40 1.65
N VAL A 60 -7.75 -0.61 2.55
CA VAL A 60 -6.79 -1.71 2.49
C VAL A 60 -6.85 -2.48 3.81
N PHE A 61 -7.16 -3.76 3.75
CA PHE A 61 -7.36 -4.62 4.92
C PHE A 61 -7.30 -6.10 4.51
N ASP A 62 -7.09 -7.00 5.46
CA ASP A 62 -7.08 -8.45 5.20
C ASP A 62 -8.49 -9.02 5.39
N CYS A 63 -9.27 -9.17 4.31
CA CYS A 63 -10.60 -9.78 4.38
C CYS A 63 -10.57 -11.29 4.15
N SER A 64 -9.50 -11.78 3.54
CA SER A 64 -9.32 -13.19 3.20
C SER A 64 -8.74 -14.01 4.35
N GLY A 65 -8.14 -13.34 5.33
CA GLY A 65 -7.51 -13.94 6.51
C GLY A 65 -6.15 -14.58 6.21
N ASP A 66 -5.52 -14.23 5.08
CA ASP A 66 -4.24 -14.81 4.65
C ASP A 66 -3.02 -13.96 5.03
N GLY A 67 -3.24 -12.83 5.69
CA GLY A 67 -2.23 -11.88 6.11
C GLY A 67 -1.77 -10.93 5.00
N PHE A 68 -2.32 -11.02 3.79
CA PHE A 68 -2.07 -10.07 2.71
C PHE A 68 -3.11 -8.95 2.69
N PRO A 69 -2.70 -7.72 2.32
CA PRO A 69 -3.62 -6.60 2.21
C PRO A 69 -4.48 -6.73 0.95
N ASP A 70 -5.78 -6.90 1.13
CA ASP A 70 -6.82 -6.81 0.10
C ASP A 70 -7.21 -5.33 -0.11
N LEU A 71 -7.83 -5.03 -1.26
CA LEU A 71 -8.10 -3.66 -1.69
C LEU A 71 -9.57 -3.46 -2.06
N MET A 72 -10.23 -2.52 -1.40
CA MET A 72 -11.52 -1.98 -1.82
C MET A 72 -11.35 -0.60 -2.45
N LEU A 73 -12.00 -0.38 -3.60
CA LEU A 73 -12.05 0.90 -4.29
C LEU A 73 -13.49 1.42 -4.32
N ALA A 74 -13.68 2.68 -3.91
CA ALA A 74 -14.93 3.40 -4.10
C ALA A 74 -15.24 3.59 -5.60
N GLY A 75 -16.53 3.60 -5.96
CA GLY A 75 -16.98 3.75 -7.34
C GLY A 75 -17.69 5.07 -7.68
N GLY A 76 -18.10 5.84 -6.67
CA GLY A 76 -18.98 6.99 -6.89
C GLY A 76 -20.32 6.52 -7.44
N GLU A 77 -20.76 7.02 -8.60
CA GLU A 77 -21.95 6.51 -9.30
C GLU A 77 -21.77 5.08 -9.85
N GLU A 78 -20.53 4.65 -10.06
CA GLU A 78 -20.25 3.24 -10.36
C GLU A 78 -20.25 2.41 -9.09
N LYS A 79 -20.37 1.08 -9.25
CA LYS A 79 -20.23 0.16 -8.13
C LYS A 79 -18.80 0.17 -7.59
N ALA A 80 -18.68 0.21 -6.26
CA ALA A 80 -17.43 -0.09 -5.58
C ALA A 80 -16.96 -1.53 -5.89
N ARG A 81 -15.67 -1.78 -5.70
CA ARG A 81 -15.01 -3.02 -6.11
C ARG A 81 -14.11 -3.51 -4.99
N LEU A 82 -14.19 -4.79 -4.66
CA LEU A 82 -13.24 -5.46 -3.79
C LEU A 82 -12.32 -6.35 -4.61
N PHE A 83 -11.04 -6.34 -4.26
CA PHE A 83 -9.99 -7.12 -4.89
C PHE A 83 -9.20 -7.86 -3.81
N VAL A 84 -9.08 -9.18 -3.96
CA VAL A 84 -8.28 -10.02 -3.08
C VAL A 84 -6.86 -10.12 -3.62
N ASN A 85 -5.89 -9.94 -2.74
CA ASN A 85 -4.48 -9.99 -3.08
C ASN A 85 -4.02 -11.45 -3.24
N ARG A 86 -3.48 -11.78 -4.41
CA ARG A 86 -2.94 -13.10 -4.76
C ARG A 86 -1.45 -13.05 -5.06
N SER A 87 -0.79 -11.96 -4.67
CA SER A 87 0.62 -11.73 -4.97
C SER A 87 1.52 -12.70 -4.20
N ALA A 88 2.57 -13.19 -4.85
CA ALA A 88 3.65 -13.88 -4.15
C ALA A 88 4.61 -12.85 -3.53
N VAL A 89 5.16 -13.12 -2.35
CA VAL A 89 6.18 -12.26 -1.73
C VAL A 89 7.40 -12.17 -2.66
N GLY A 90 7.74 -10.94 -3.08
CA GLY A 90 8.83 -10.68 -4.02
C GLY A 90 8.49 -10.96 -5.50
N GLY A 91 7.24 -11.30 -5.80
CA GLY A 91 6.72 -11.43 -7.16
C GLY A 91 5.97 -10.16 -7.63
N PRO A 92 5.45 -10.19 -8.87
CA PRO A 92 4.57 -9.12 -9.36
C PRO A 92 3.28 -9.07 -8.55
N LEU A 93 2.66 -7.88 -8.53
CA LEU A 93 1.33 -7.72 -7.94
C LEU A 93 0.29 -8.51 -8.74
N ALA A 94 -0.64 -9.16 -8.04
CA ALA A 94 -1.76 -9.86 -8.63
C ALA A 94 -2.98 -9.72 -7.71
N PHE A 95 -4.08 -9.21 -8.26
CA PHE A 95 -5.34 -9.00 -7.58
C PHE A 95 -6.47 -9.65 -8.37
N GLU A 96 -7.41 -10.25 -7.64
CA GLU A 96 -8.60 -10.87 -8.20
C GLU A 96 -9.85 -10.14 -7.70
N ARG A 97 -10.73 -9.76 -8.62
CA ARG A 97 -12.02 -9.18 -8.23
C ARG A 97 -12.84 -10.18 -7.43
N GLN A 98 -13.32 -9.74 -6.27
CA GLN A 98 -14.18 -10.52 -5.39
C GLN A 98 -15.60 -9.98 -5.43
N ALA A 99 -16.58 -10.85 -5.69
CA ALA A 99 -17.99 -10.56 -5.40
C ALA A 99 -18.22 -10.75 -3.90
N SER A 100 -18.45 -9.66 -3.18
CA SER A 100 -18.33 -9.60 -1.73
C SER A 100 -19.60 -9.16 -1.01
N GLY A 101 -20.52 -8.50 -1.73
CA GLY A 101 -21.63 -7.76 -1.15
C GLY A 101 -21.34 -6.27 -0.97
N LEU A 102 -20.10 -5.83 -1.21
CA LEU A 102 -19.69 -4.42 -1.16
C LEU A 102 -19.83 -3.71 -2.52
N GLU A 103 -20.32 -4.40 -3.56
CA GLU A 103 -20.51 -3.85 -4.92
C GLU A 103 -21.74 -2.94 -5.00
N ILE A 104 -21.73 -1.88 -4.20
CA ILE A 104 -22.79 -0.90 -3.99
C ILE A 104 -22.40 0.41 -4.70
N GLU A 105 -23.39 1.18 -5.14
CA GLU A 105 -23.23 2.50 -5.75
C GLU A 105 -23.23 3.63 -4.68
N ALA A 106 -22.86 4.82 -5.13
CA ALA A 106 -22.75 6.05 -4.33
C ALA A 106 -21.66 6.00 -3.25
N ILE A 107 -20.72 5.05 -3.31
CA ILE A 107 -19.62 4.96 -2.35
C ILE A 107 -18.59 6.05 -2.64
N THR A 108 -18.30 6.89 -1.65
CA THR A 108 -17.24 7.91 -1.68
C THR A 108 -16.02 7.49 -0.89
N GLY A 109 -16.16 6.55 0.06
CA GLY A 109 -15.07 6.00 0.84
C GLY A 109 -15.47 4.76 1.65
N ALA A 110 -14.49 4.12 2.25
CA ALA A 110 -14.70 2.97 3.12
C ALA A 110 -13.71 2.99 4.30
N TYR A 111 -14.12 2.44 5.43
CA TYR A 111 -13.30 2.33 6.63
C TYR A 111 -13.44 0.93 7.25
N PRO A 112 -12.39 0.08 7.17
CA PRO A 112 -12.38 -1.23 7.81
C PRO A 112 -12.23 -1.11 9.32
N ILE A 113 -13.08 -1.80 10.07
CA ILE A 113 -13.04 -1.84 11.54
C ILE A 113 -13.81 -3.07 12.03
N ASP A 114 -13.31 -3.78 13.04
CA ASP A 114 -14.05 -4.84 13.74
C ASP A 114 -14.99 -4.18 14.75
N ILE A 115 -16.26 -4.00 14.37
CA ILE A 115 -17.25 -3.22 15.13
C ILE A 115 -17.81 -4.04 16.28
N ASP A 116 -18.11 -5.32 16.04
CA ASP A 116 -18.74 -6.19 17.03
C ASP A 116 -17.74 -7.04 17.84
N SER A 117 -16.44 -6.86 17.57
CA SER A 117 -15.33 -7.55 18.26
C SER A 117 -15.37 -9.07 18.09
N ASP A 118 -15.87 -9.56 16.96
CA ASP A 118 -15.89 -11.00 16.64
C ASP A 118 -14.60 -11.50 15.97
N GLY A 119 -13.66 -10.59 15.68
CA GLY A 119 -12.37 -10.89 15.06
C GLY A 119 -12.44 -11.03 13.54
N VAL A 120 -13.61 -10.82 12.93
CA VAL A 120 -13.80 -10.69 11.49
C VAL A 120 -13.88 -9.21 11.15
N MET A 121 -13.16 -8.77 10.12
CA MET A 121 -13.16 -7.36 9.73
C MET A 121 -14.53 -6.96 9.16
N ASP A 122 -15.15 -5.93 9.73
CA ASP A 122 -16.31 -5.24 9.15
C ASP A 122 -15.86 -4.03 8.31
N VAL A 123 -16.80 -3.43 7.57
CA VAL A 123 -16.52 -2.24 6.75
C VAL A 123 -17.63 -1.20 6.93
N VAL A 124 -17.24 0.02 7.24
CA VAL A 124 -18.11 1.20 7.12
C VAL A 124 -18.01 1.71 5.69
N LEU A 125 -19.14 1.84 5.00
CA LEU A 125 -19.25 2.46 3.69
C LEU A 125 -19.77 3.88 3.81
N LEU A 126 -18.94 4.82 3.37
CA LEU A 126 -19.29 6.23 3.31
C LEU A 126 -19.94 6.52 1.95
N ARG A 127 -21.12 7.14 1.97
CA ARG A 127 -21.95 7.30 0.79
C ARG A 127 -22.43 8.73 0.58
N VAL A 128 -22.79 9.03 -0.66
CA VAL A 128 -23.82 10.03 -0.94
C VAL A 128 -25.17 9.33 -0.71
N GLY A 129 -25.91 9.76 0.29
CA GLY A 129 -27.07 9.12 0.89
C GLY A 129 -26.73 8.40 2.19
N GLU A 130 -27.47 7.33 2.47
CA GLU A 130 -27.30 6.52 3.68
C GLU A 130 -25.94 5.84 3.75
N ASN A 131 -25.19 6.06 4.84
CA ASN A 131 -23.97 5.31 5.15
C ASN A 131 -24.32 3.89 5.63
N LEU A 132 -23.51 2.91 5.25
CA LEU A 132 -23.78 1.51 5.55
C LEU A 132 -22.70 0.93 6.45
N LEU A 133 -23.11 0.21 7.48
CA LEU A 133 -22.27 -0.71 8.23
C LEU A 133 -22.43 -2.09 7.59
N MET A 134 -21.31 -2.67 7.16
CA MET A 134 -21.27 -3.95 6.49
C MET A 134 -20.55 -4.96 7.38
N ARG A 135 -21.29 -5.89 7.97
CA ARG A 135 -20.73 -6.93 8.83
C ARG A 135 -19.96 -7.96 8.02
N GLY A 136 -18.73 -8.25 8.43
CA GLY A 136 -17.90 -9.32 7.89
C GLY A 136 -18.44 -10.71 8.21
N LYS A 137 -18.38 -11.62 7.24
CA LYS A 137 -18.78 -13.02 7.37
C LYS A 137 -17.63 -14.02 7.21
N GLY A 138 -16.40 -13.52 7.07
CA GLY A 138 -15.26 -14.28 6.59
C GLY A 138 -15.26 -14.43 5.07
N ASP A 139 -14.17 -14.97 4.52
CA ASP A 139 -13.99 -15.22 3.09
C ASP A 139 -14.34 -14.01 2.19
N CYS A 140 -14.00 -12.80 2.65
CA CYS A 140 -14.35 -11.54 1.98
C CYS A 140 -15.85 -11.45 1.60
N ARG A 141 -16.74 -11.87 2.50
CA ARG A 141 -18.20 -11.70 2.37
C ARG A 141 -18.71 -10.74 3.42
N PHE A 142 -19.67 -9.91 3.03
CA PHE A 142 -20.25 -8.88 3.87
C PHE A 142 -21.78 -8.85 3.73
N GLU A 143 -22.46 -8.49 4.81
CA GLU A 143 -23.89 -8.22 4.82
C GLU A 143 -24.17 -6.86 5.47
N GLU A 144 -25.25 -6.20 5.05
CA GLU A 144 -25.67 -4.95 5.69
C GLU A 144 -26.10 -5.20 7.14
N ALA A 145 -25.66 -4.34 8.04
CA ALA A 145 -25.86 -4.48 9.49
C ALA A 145 -26.46 -3.23 10.15
N ASN A 146 -26.85 -2.19 9.40
CA ASN A 146 -27.45 -0.96 9.93
C ASN A 146 -28.57 -1.26 10.93
N ALA A 147 -29.59 -2.01 10.49
CA ALA A 147 -30.73 -2.37 11.35
C ALA A 147 -30.32 -3.27 12.54
N ALA A 148 -29.40 -4.21 12.33
CA ALA A 148 -28.95 -5.14 13.37
C ALA A 148 -28.16 -4.42 14.48
N TRP A 149 -27.44 -3.36 14.12
CA TRP A 149 -26.59 -2.58 15.03
C TRP A 149 -27.21 -1.24 15.45
N GLY A 150 -28.46 -0.97 15.05
CA GLY A 150 -29.17 0.26 15.41
C GLY A 150 -28.52 1.52 14.86
N PHE A 151 -27.91 1.44 13.69
CA PHE A 151 -27.30 2.56 13.00
C PHE A 151 -28.25 3.12 11.93
N ASP A 152 -28.51 4.43 12.00
CA ASP A 152 -29.45 5.13 11.11
C ASP A 152 -28.86 5.43 9.71
N GLY A 153 -27.53 5.54 9.60
CA GLY A 153 -26.86 5.83 8.32
C GLY A 153 -26.98 7.27 7.82
N GLY A 154 -28.03 8.00 8.20
CA GLY A 154 -28.32 9.34 7.71
C GLY A 154 -28.75 9.37 6.24
N ASP A 155 -28.79 10.58 5.65
CA ASP A 155 -29.20 10.79 4.24
C ASP A 155 -28.43 11.98 3.62
N ALA A 156 -27.09 11.93 3.71
CA ALA A 156 -26.21 13.06 3.42
C ALA A 156 -25.90 13.24 1.92
#